data_AF-A0A3B8JU10-F1
#
_entry.id   AF-A0A3B8JU10-F1
#
_cell.length_a   1.000
_cell.length_b   1.000
_cell.length_c   1.000
_cell.angle_alpha   90.00
_cell.angle_beta   90.00
_cell.angle_gamma   90.00
#
_symmetry.space_group_name_H-M   'P 1'
#
loop_
_entity.id
_entity.type
_entity.pdbx_description
1 polymer ?
#
loop_
_entity_poly.entity_id
_entity_poly.type
_entity_poly.pdbx_seq_one_letter_code
_entity_poly.pdbx_strand_id
1 'polypeptide(L)'
;MKLNSTMKRFAIVGRWIATTVFCLSVITFAWQDAFFSNTAAMAAPAANLIASTDAGAQVKGKVREDTGRAKNFIEDTKEKVKRTANKNVNRVEQATDDNNSFVERKAKRDRDRIEQRADEDAARTRKAVDKTKNAVERTVDNIKDAFSN
;
A
#
# COMPACT_ATOMS: atom_id res chain seq x y z
N MET A 1 -31.44 -19.17 -18.98
CA MET A 1 -30.46 -20.05 -18.32
C MET A 1 -30.17 -19.55 -16.91
N LYS A 2 -30.29 -20.42 -15.90
CA LYS A 2 -30.19 -20.09 -14.48
C LYS A 2 -28.69 -20.03 -14.10
N LEU A 3 -28.15 -18.82 -13.92
CA LEU A 3 -26.75 -18.61 -13.56
C LEU A 3 -26.47 -19.13 -12.13
N ASN A 4 -25.60 -20.14 -12.03
CA ASN A 4 -25.21 -20.78 -10.78
C ASN A 4 -24.60 -19.77 -9.78
N SER A 5 -24.84 -19.99 -8.48
CA SER A 5 -24.45 -19.13 -7.37
C SER A 5 -22.94 -18.85 -7.29
N THR A 6 -22.12 -19.74 -7.83
CA THR A 6 -20.67 -19.63 -7.92
C THR A 6 -20.23 -18.52 -8.89
N MET A 7 -20.87 -18.39 -10.06
CA MET A 7 -20.58 -17.31 -11.01
C MET A 7 -20.95 -15.93 -10.46
N LYS A 8 -22.02 -15.82 -9.66
CA LYS A 8 -22.36 -14.56 -8.97
C LYS A 8 -21.27 -14.14 -7.98
N ARG A 9 -20.67 -15.09 -7.25
CA ARG A 9 -19.56 -14.80 -6.32
C ARG A 9 -18.30 -14.37 -7.05
N PHE A 10 -17.97 -15.00 -8.19
CA PHE A 10 -16.85 -14.56 -9.03
C PHE A 10 -17.06 -13.17 -9.63
N ALA A 11 -18.29 -12.84 -10.07
CA ALA A 11 -18.62 -11.51 -10.57
C ALA A 11 -18.52 -10.44 -9.47
N ILE A 12 -18.93 -10.75 -8.24
CA ILE A 12 -18.80 -9.84 -7.10
C ILE A 12 -17.32 -9.62 -6.76
N VAL A 13 -16.51 -10.68 -6.68
CA VAL A 13 -15.06 -10.58 -6.42
C VAL A 13 -14.34 -9.81 -7.53
N GLY A 14 -14.69 -10.06 -8.80
CA GLY A 14 -14.13 -9.33 -9.94
C GLY A 14 -14.48 -7.84 -9.91
N ARG A 15 -15.69 -7.48 -9.47
CA ARG A 15 -16.09 -6.08 -9.33
C ARG A 15 -15.32 -5.37 -8.21
N TRP A 16 -15.08 -6.03 -7.09
CA TRP A 16 -14.24 -5.48 -6.01
C TRP A 16 -12.78 -5.31 -6.43
N ILE A 17 -12.21 -6.29 -7.15
CA ILE A 17 -10.84 -6.20 -7.69
C ILE A 17 -10.74 -5.06 -8.72
N ALA A 18 -11.71 -4.93 -9.62
CA ALA A 18 -11.74 -3.84 -10.60
C ALA A 18 -11.85 -2.46 -9.91
N THR A 19 -12.68 -2.33 -8.86
CA THR A 19 -12.77 -1.06 -8.10
C THR A 19 -11.49 -0.76 -7.34
N THR A 20 -10.81 -1.74 -6.74
CA THR A 20 -9.53 -1.53 -6.06
C THR A 20 -8.42 -1.15 -7.04
N VAL A 21 -8.32 -1.83 -8.18
CA VAL A 21 -7.34 -1.49 -9.24
C VAL A 21 -7.64 -0.10 -9.81
N PHE A 22 -8.91 0.23 -10.03
CA PHE A 22 -9.33 1.55 -10.52
C PHE A 22 -8.98 2.67 -9.52
N CYS A 23 -9.24 2.48 -8.22
CA CYS A 23 -8.87 3.44 -7.18
C CYS A 23 -7.35 3.60 -7.04
N LEU A 24 -6.57 2.55 -7.28
CA LEU A 24 -5.10 2.64 -7.30
C LEU A 24 -4.58 3.36 -8.55
N SER A 25 -5.23 3.20 -9.71
CA SER A 25 -4.84 3.90 -10.95
C SER A 25 -5.13 5.41 -10.93
N VAL A 26 -6.14 5.87 -10.20
CA VAL A 26 -6.41 7.32 -10.05
C VAL A 26 -5.31 8.01 -9.24
N ILE A 27 -4.68 7.30 -8.29
CA ILE A 27 -3.58 7.85 -7.47
C ILE A 27 -2.27 7.93 -8.27
N THR A 28 -2.07 7.08 -9.29
CA THR A 28 -0.90 7.15 -10.17
C THR A 28 -1.02 8.16 -11.31
N PHE A 29 -2.23 8.51 -11.75
CA PHE A 29 -2.42 9.41 -12.91
C PHE A 29 -2.35 10.90 -12.54
N ALA A 30 -2.57 11.26 -11.27
CA ALA A 30 -2.44 12.66 -10.81
C ALA A 30 -0.98 13.16 -10.74
N TRP A 31 0.02 12.29 -10.96
CA TRP A 31 1.44 12.65 -10.97
C TRP A 31 2.11 12.52 -12.35
N GLN A 32 1.40 12.02 -13.38
CA GLN A 32 1.97 11.84 -14.72
C GLN A 32 1.83 13.07 -15.63
N ASP A 33 0.89 13.99 -15.38
CA ASP A 33 0.61 15.10 -16.30
C ASP A 33 1.65 16.25 -16.23
N ALA A 34 2.59 16.22 -15.29
CA ALA A 34 3.65 17.22 -15.19
C ALA A 34 5.00 16.77 -15.81
N PHE A 35 5.11 15.54 -16.32
CA PHE A 35 6.40 14.96 -16.78
C PHE A 35 6.54 14.72 -18.29
N PHE A 36 5.47 14.83 -19.09
CA PHE A 36 5.53 14.52 -20.53
C PHE A 36 5.60 15.75 -21.47
N SER A 37 5.74 16.96 -20.95
CA SER A 37 5.73 18.19 -21.78
C SER A 37 7.05 18.52 -22.50
N ASN A 38 8.10 17.70 -22.41
CA ASN A 38 9.42 17.99 -23.01
C ASN A 38 9.92 16.93 -24.01
N THR A 39 9.03 16.43 -24.87
CA THR A 39 9.34 15.52 -25.98
C THR A 39 9.97 16.23 -27.20
N ALA A 40 10.67 17.36 -27.03
CA ALA A 40 11.13 18.18 -28.17
C ALA A 40 12.65 18.33 -28.34
N ALA A 41 13.49 17.80 -27.44
CA ALA A 41 14.95 18.02 -27.54
C ALA A 41 15.76 16.76 -27.22
N MET A 42 15.64 15.72 -28.05
CA MET A 42 16.51 14.54 -27.99
C MET A 42 17.39 14.46 -29.24
N ALA A 43 18.40 15.33 -29.29
CA ALA A 43 19.48 15.31 -30.27
C ALA A 43 20.84 15.53 -29.57
N ALA A 44 21.19 14.69 -28.60
CA ALA A 44 22.56 14.60 -28.08
C ALA A 44 22.75 13.27 -27.31
N PRO A 45 23.29 12.21 -27.93
CA PRO A 45 23.43 10.90 -27.29
C PRO A 45 24.46 10.88 -26.14
N ALA A 46 25.39 11.85 -26.08
CA ALA A 46 26.42 11.90 -25.03
C ALA A 46 25.97 12.57 -23.72
N ALA A 47 25.03 13.52 -23.76
CA ALA A 47 24.53 14.20 -22.55
C ALA A 47 23.49 13.35 -21.78
N ASN A 48 22.76 12.47 -22.48
CA ASN A 48 21.78 11.56 -21.87
C ASN A 48 22.41 10.45 -21.00
N LEU A 49 23.66 10.06 -21.25
CA LEU A 49 24.33 9.00 -20.50
C LEU A 49 24.78 9.48 -19.10
N ILE A 50 25.16 10.76 -18.97
CA ILE A 50 25.52 11.37 -17.69
C ILE A 50 24.26 11.68 -16.86
N ALA A 51 23.18 12.12 -17.53
CA ALA A 51 21.88 12.35 -16.90
C ALA A 51 21.20 11.05 -16.42
N SER A 52 21.41 9.92 -17.09
CA SER A 52 20.81 8.62 -16.69
C SER A 52 21.48 8.01 -15.46
N THR A 53 22.79 8.22 -15.25
CA THR A 53 23.45 7.80 -14.00
C THR A 53 22.97 8.57 -12.77
N ASP A 54 22.76 9.88 -12.88
CA ASP A 54 22.23 10.71 -11.77
C ASP A 54 20.73 10.45 -11.56
N ALA A 55 19.96 10.27 -12.64
CA ALA A 55 18.54 9.90 -12.57
C ALA A 55 18.31 8.55 -11.87
N GLY A 56 19.16 7.54 -12.10
CA GLY A 56 19.05 6.25 -11.41
C GLY A 56 19.26 6.36 -9.90
N ALA A 57 20.25 7.14 -9.47
CA ALA A 57 20.50 7.41 -8.04
C ALA A 57 19.34 8.19 -7.41
N GLN A 58 18.82 9.21 -8.11
CA GLN A 58 17.69 10.01 -7.66
C GLN A 58 16.40 9.18 -7.53
N VAL A 59 16.09 8.32 -8.51
CA VAL A 59 14.93 7.41 -8.47
C VAL A 59 15.05 6.44 -7.29
N LYS A 60 16.21 5.81 -7.08
CA LYS A 60 16.43 4.93 -5.92
C LYS A 60 16.29 5.68 -4.60
N GLY A 61 16.78 6.91 -4.51
CA GLY A 61 16.62 7.78 -3.34
C GLY A 61 15.14 8.04 -3.03
N LYS A 62 14.37 8.47 -4.04
CA LYS A 62 12.93 8.76 -3.90
C LYS A 62 12.13 7.51 -3.54
N VAL A 63 12.39 6.38 -4.18
CA VAL A 63 11.72 5.10 -3.88
C VAL A 63 11.99 4.66 -2.44
N ARG A 64 13.20 4.88 -1.91
CA ARG A 64 13.53 4.61 -0.51
C ARG A 64 12.78 5.52 0.45
N GLU A 65 12.71 6.81 0.14
CA GLU A 65 11.96 7.77 0.93
C GLU A 65 10.46 7.45 0.94
N ASP A 66 9.87 7.21 -0.24
CA ASP A 66 8.46 6.83 -0.41
C ASP A 66 8.14 5.53 0.31
N THR A 67 9.03 4.54 0.23
CA THR A 67 8.91 3.29 0.98
C THR A 67 8.91 3.55 2.49
N GLY A 68 9.80 4.42 2.98
CA GLY A 68 9.82 4.83 4.39
C GLY A 68 8.51 5.47 4.82
N ARG A 69 8.01 6.44 4.04
CA ARG A 69 6.73 7.12 4.31
C ARG A 69 5.55 6.14 4.31
N ALA A 70 5.49 5.23 3.33
CA ALA A 70 4.44 4.21 3.26
C ALA A 70 4.49 3.28 4.48
N LYS A 71 5.68 2.84 4.91
CA LYS A 71 5.83 1.99 6.10
C LYS A 71 5.42 2.67 7.40
N ASN A 72 5.69 3.98 7.52
CA ASN A 72 5.24 4.79 8.65
C ASN A 72 3.72 4.94 8.64
N PHE A 73 3.12 5.24 7.49
CA PHE A 73 1.67 5.30 7.35
C PHE A 73 0.97 3.99 7.71
N ILE A 74 1.55 2.85 7.33
CA ILE A 74 1.04 1.52 7.70
C ILE A 74 1.11 1.32 9.21
N GLU A 75 2.19 1.73 9.87
CA GLU A 75 2.31 1.66 11.33
C GLU A 75 1.28 2.53 12.05
N ASP A 76 1.14 3.78 11.62
CA ASP A 76 0.18 4.72 12.19
C ASP A 76 -1.25 4.20 12.02
N THR A 77 -1.56 3.62 10.87
CA THR A 77 -2.87 3.03 10.60
C THR A 77 -3.13 1.84 11.51
N LYS A 78 -2.16 0.93 11.63
CA LYS A 78 -2.22 -0.21 12.56
C LYS A 78 -2.52 0.27 13.97
N GLU A 79 -1.77 1.26 14.44
CA GLU A 79 -1.90 1.80 15.79
C GLU A 79 -3.26 2.50 16.00
N LYS A 80 -3.76 3.26 15.02
CA LYS A 80 -5.12 3.84 15.05
C LYS A 80 -6.21 2.76 15.16
N VAL A 81 -6.06 1.64 14.45
CA VAL A 81 -7.00 0.51 14.53
C VAL A 81 -6.99 -0.08 15.94
N LYS A 82 -5.81 -0.35 16.51
CA LYS A 82 -5.69 -0.87 17.88
C LYS A 82 -6.30 0.07 18.91
N ARG A 83 -6.01 1.38 18.82
CA ARG A 83 -6.60 2.40 19.70
C ARG A 83 -8.11 2.45 19.59
N THR A 84 -8.65 2.35 18.38
CA THR A 84 -10.09 2.35 18.14
C THR A 84 -10.75 1.11 18.73
N ALA A 85 -10.13 -0.07 18.59
CA ALA A 85 -10.61 -1.30 19.20
C ALA A 85 -10.67 -1.19 20.73
N ASN A 86 -9.60 -0.69 21.36
CA ASN A 86 -9.56 -0.43 22.80
C ASN A 86 -10.64 0.57 23.23
N LYS A 87 -10.81 1.67 22.50
CA LYS A 87 -11.86 2.66 22.80
C LYS A 87 -13.27 2.05 22.74
N ASN A 88 -13.52 1.14 21.80
CA ASN A 88 -14.80 0.45 21.70
C ASN A 88 -15.03 -0.50 22.88
N VAL A 89 -14.01 -1.22 23.33
CA VAL A 89 -14.10 -2.06 24.55
C VAL A 89 -14.41 -1.20 25.76
N ASN A 90 -13.68 -0.10 25.97
CA ASN A 90 -13.89 0.79 27.12
C ASN A 90 -15.31 1.38 27.14
N ARG A 91 -15.89 1.67 25.97
CA ARG A 91 -17.29 2.12 25.87
C ARG A 91 -18.28 1.04 26.26
N VAL A 92 -18.01 -0.22 25.90
CA VAL A 92 -18.85 -1.35 26.29
C VAL A 92 -18.72 -1.61 27.79
N GLU A 93 -17.51 -1.58 28.33
CA GLU A 93 -17.24 -1.69 29.78
C GLU A 93 -18.07 -0.67 30.57
N GLN A 94 -17.96 0.62 30.20
CA GLN A 94 -18.75 1.71 30.81
C GLN A 94 -20.26 1.51 30.65
N ALA A 95 -20.72 1.02 29.51
CA ALA A 95 -22.15 0.78 29.26
C ALA A 95 -22.70 -0.45 30.02
N THR A 96 -21.81 -1.27 30.59
CA THR A 96 -22.18 -2.50 31.33
C THR A 96 -21.76 -2.43 32.79
N ASP A 97 -21.48 -1.22 33.29
CA ASP A 97 -21.09 -0.94 34.68
C ASP A 97 -19.93 -1.83 35.17
N ASP A 98 -18.98 -2.14 34.26
CA ASP A 98 -17.82 -2.99 34.53
C ASP A 98 -18.16 -4.37 35.14
N ASN A 99 -19.37 -4.88 34.87
CA ASN A 99 -19.87 -6.11 35.50
C ASN A 99 -19.35 -7.40 34.86
N ASN A 100 -18.41 -7.31 33.91
CA ASN A 100 -17.87 -8.42 33.14
C ASN A 100 -18.97 -9.19 32.39
N SER A 101 -19.92 -8.46 31.79
CA SER A 101 -21.07 -9.04 31.08
C SER A 101 -20.62 -9.92 29.89
N PHE A 102 -21.54 -10.74 29.37
CA PHE A 102 -21.30 -11.48 28.13
C PHE A 102 -20.86 -10.57 26.97
N VAL A 103 -21.44 -9.36 26.90
CA VAL A 103 -21.17 -8.37 25.86
C VAL A 103 -19.76 -7.79 26.03
N GLU A 104 -19.37 -7.47 27.26
CA GLU A 104 -18.02 -6.99 27.59
C GLU A 104 -16.94 -8.03 27.24
N ARG A 105 -17.15 -9.29 27.64
CA ARG A 105 -16.25 -10.40 27.27
C ARG A 105 -16.13 -10.59 25.77
N LYS A 106 -17.22 -10.40 25.03
CA LYS A 106 -17.21 -10.46 23.56
C LYS A 106 -16.41 -9.29 22.98
N ALA A 107 -16.62 -8.07 23.47
CA ALA A 107 -15.88 -6.90 23.03
C ALA A 107 -14.36 -7.08 23.24
N LYS A 108 -13.94 -7.59 24.40
CA LYS A 108 -12.53 -7.92 24.69
C LYS A 108 -11.94 -8.91 23.68
N ARG A 109 -12.63 -10.03 23.43
CA ARG A 109 -12.20 -11.02 22.42
C ARG A 109 -12.12 -10.43 21.00
N ASP A 110 -13.08 -9.58 20.65
CA ASP A 110 -13.10 -8.94 19.34
C ASP A 110 -11.96 -7.94 19.20
N ARG A 111 -11.63 -7.17 20.25
CA ARG A 111 -10.43 -6.32 20.29
C ARG A 111 -9.17 -7.13 20.06
N ASP A 112 -8.95 -8.20 20.81
CA ASP A 112 -7.72 -9.00 20.71
C ASP A 112 -7.54 -9.54 19.28
N ARG A 113 -8.64 -9.99 18.66
CA ARG A 113 -8.65 -10.42 17.25
C ARG A 113 -8.33 -9.28 16.28
N ILE A 114 -8.85 -8.08 16.52
CA ILE A 114 -8.57 -6.90 15.69
C ILE A 114 -7.09 -6.51 15.82
N GLU A 115 -6.53 -6.51 17.03
CA GLU A 115 -5.13 -6.19 17.25
C GLU A 115 -4.21 -7.17 16.54
N GLN A 116 -4.48 -8.47 16.66
CA GLN A 116 -3.73 -9.51 15.96
C GLN A 116 -3.79 -9.31 14.43
N ARG A 117 -4.98 -9.09 13.88
CA ARG A 117 -5.16 -8.87 12.44
C ARG A 117 -4.47 -7.59 11.96
N ALA A 118 -4.52 -6.52 12.75
CA ALA A 118 -3.83 -5.28 12.42
C ALA A 118 -2.32 -5.49 12.31
N ASP A 119 -1.72 -6.27 13.23
CA ASP A 119 -0.29 -6.63 13.15
C ASP A 119 0.03 -7.48 11.93
N GLU A 120 -0.77 -8.51 11.66
CA GLU A 120 -0.60 -9.39 10.49
C GLU A 120 -0.72 -8.61 9.17
N ASP A 121 -1.74 -7.75 9.06
CA ASP A 121 -2.01 -6.96 7.86
C ASP A 121 -0.95 -5.90 7.64
N ALA A 122 -0.50 -5.23 8.70
CA ALA A 122 0.60 -4.29 8.63
C ALA A 122 1.89 -4.98 8.18
N ALA A 123 2.21 -6.16 8.74
CA ALA A 123 3.37 -6.94 8.35
C ALA A 123 3.31 -7.40 6.87
N ARG A 124 2.15 -7.92 6.44
CA ARG A 124 1.92 -8.31 5.03
C ARG A 124 2.10 -7.12 4.08
N THR A 125 1.52 -5.97 4.43
CA THR A 125 1.56 -4.78 3.58
C THR A 125 2.98 -4.20 3.51
N ARG A 126 3.71 -4.15 4.64
CA ARG A 126 5.13 -3.76 4.65
C ARG A 126 5.99 -4.63 3.74
N LYS A 127 5.76 -5.95 3.76
CA LYS A 127 6.46 -6.89 2.90
C LYS A 127 6.14 -6.65 1.41
N ALA A 128 4.90 -6.28 1.09
CA ALA A 128 4.54 -5.90 -0.27
C ALA A 128 5.26 -4.61 -0.73
N VAL A 129 5.31 -3.59 0.13
CA VAL A 129 6.06 -2.34 -0.13
C VAL A 129 7.54 -2.65 -0.39
N ASP A 130 8.18 -3.50 0.41
CA ASP A 130 9.58 -3.89 0.21
C ASP A 130 9.80 -4.64 -1.11
N LYS A 131 8.88 -5.52 -1.51
CA LYS A 131 8.97 -6.20 -2.80
C LYS A 131 8.89 -5.21 -3.96
N THR A 132 8.00 -4.23 -3.89
CA THR A 132 7.87 -3.19 -4.92
C THR A 132 9.13 -2.34 -5.00
N LYS A 133 9.67 -1.91 -3.86
CA LYS A 133 10.96 -1.20 -3.80
C LYS A 133 12.06 -2.00 -4.50
N ASN A 134 12.23 -3.28 -4.14
CA ASN A 134 13.28 -4.12 -4.72
C ASN A 134 13.09 -4.34 -6.22
N ALA A 135 11.84 -4.46 -6.70
CA ALA A 135 11.56 -4.57 -8.12
C ALA A 135 11.96 -3.30 -8.88
N VAL A 136 11.63 -2.12 -8.36
CA VAL A 136 12.01 -0.84 -8.97
C VAL A 136 13.52 -0.65 -8.95
N GLU A 137 14.20 -0.92 -7.82
CA GLU A 137 15.66 -0.81 -7.73
C GLU A 137 16.36 -1.72 -8.74
N ARG A 138 15.90 -2.97 -8.93
CA ARG A 138 16.42 -3.89 -9.95
C ARG A 138 16.19 -3.41 -11.37
N THR A 139 15.02 -2.87 -11.68
CA THR A 139 14.75 -2.31 -13.01
C THR A 139 15.70 -1.16 -13.32
N VAL A 140 15.93 -0.28 -12.34
CA VAL A 140 16.89 0.83 -12.49
C VAL A 140 18.32 0.31 -12.69
N ASP A 141 18.74 -0.73 -11.96
CA ASP A 141 20.05 -1.34 -12.15
C ASP A 141 20.21 -1.99 -13.53
N ASN A 142 19.22 -2.78 -13.97
CA ASN A 142 19.24 -3.41 -15.29
C ASN A 142 19.34 -2.38 -16.43
N ILE A 143 18.61 -1.26 -16.30
CA ILE A 143 18.69 -0.14 -17.25
C ILE A 143 20.09 0.44 -17.23
N LYS A 144 20.63 0.76 -16.05
CA LYS A 144 21.99 1.30 -15.91
C LYS A 144 23.03 0.39 -16.55
N ASP A 145 22.98 -0.91 -16.28
CA ASP A 145 23.93 -1.89 -16.83
C ASP A 145 23.84 -2.01 -18.36
N ALA A 146 22.64 -1.92 -18.93
CA ALA A 146 22.43 -1.93 -20.38
C ALA A 146 22.98 -0.68 -21.09
N PHE A 147 23.05 0.46 -20.41
CA PHE A 147 23.60 1.72 -20.94
C PHE A 147 25.07 1.98 -20.55
N SER A 148 25.65 1.14 -19.68
CA SER A 148 27.05 1.24 -19.25
C SER A 148 27.99 0.26 -19.99
N ASN A 149 27.44 -0.58 -20.87
CA ASN A 149 28.17 -1.39 -21.88
C ASN A 149 28.05 -0.72 -23.25
#